data_AF-A0AAV6AJF0-F1
#
_entry.id   AF-A0AAV6AJF0-F1
#
_cell.length_a   1.000
_cell.length_b   1.000
_cell.length_c   1.000
_cell.angle_alpha   90.00
_cell.angle_beta   90.00
_cell.angle_gamma   90.00
#
_symmetry.space_group_name_H-M   'P 1'
#
loop_
_entity.id
_entity.type
_entity.pdbx_description
1 polymer ?
#
loop_
_entity_poly.entity_id
_entity_poly.type
_entity_poly.pdbx_seq_one_letter_code
_entity_poly.pdbx_strand_id
1 'polypeptide(L)'
;MTVSPNTLLAIVMMGFATYLTRVAGLYLADRLPRSGAVRVALDALPPAVLTAVMAPAVLTGPIEMVAGLLTALAALRLPLIVAVAVGIASVAAMRFAFG
;
A
#
# COMPACT_ATOMS: atom_id res chain seq x y z
N MET A 1 -27.14 -15.37 -11.82
CA MET A 1 -25.67 -15.34 -11.64
C MET A 1 -25.17 -16.76 -11.49
N THR A 2 -24.64 -17.36 -12.55
CA THR A 2 -24.05 -18.72 -12.51
C THR A 2 -22.54 -18.59 -12.33
N VAL A 3 -21.98 -19.22 -11.30
CA VAL A 3 -20.54 -19.24 -11.08
C VAL A 3 -19.92 -20.17 -12.12
N SER A 4 -19.03 -19.64 -12.97
CA SER A 4 -18.31 -20.49 -13.93
C SER A 4 -17.29 -21.36 -13.18
N PRO A 5 -17.07 -22.63 -13.59
CA PRO A 5 -16.06 -23.48 -12.97
C PRO A 5 -14.67 -22.84 -12.93
N ASN A 6 -14.33 -22.06 -13.97
CA ASN A 6 -13.06 -21.33 -14.06
C ASN A 6 -12.96 -20.21 -13.02
N THR A 7 -14.04 -19.47 -12.78
CA THR A 7 -14.08 -18.43 -11.72
C THR A 7 -13.90 -19.05 -10.35
N LEU A 8 -14.58 -20.17 -10.07
CA LEU A 8 -14.44 -20.86 -8.80
C LEU A 8 -13.01 -21.36 -8.60
N LEU A 9 -12.42 -21.98 -9.62
CA LEU A 9 -11.03 -22.42 -9.59
C LEU A 9 -10.06 -21.25 -9.36
N ALA A 10 -10.25 -20.12 -10.05
CA ALA A 10 -9.43 -18.94 -9.86
C ALA A 10 -9.47 -18.42 -8.42
N ILE A 11 -10.65 -18.33 -7.81
CA ILE A 11 -10.80 -17.89 -6.41
C ILE A 11 -10.06 -18.84 -5.47
N VAL A 12 -10.23 -20.16 -5.65
CA VAL A 12 -9.53 -21.17 -4.84
C VAL A 12 -8.02 -21.03 -4.98
N MET A 13 -7.51 -20.84 -6.20
CA MET A 13 -6.07 -20.68 -6.45
C MET A 13 -5.51 -19.37 -5.87
N MET A 14 -6.25 -18.27 -5.97
CA MET A 14 -5.87 -16.99 -5.32
C MET A 14 -5.82 -17.14 -3.80
N GLY A 15 -6.82 -17.81 -3.21
CA GLY A 15 -6.86 -18.11 -1.78
C GLY A 15 -5.67 -18.99 -1.36
N PHE A 16 -5.40 -20.07 -2.10
CA PHE A 16 -4.27 -20.94 -1.86
C PHE A 16 -2.94 -20.20 -1.91
N ALA A 17 -2.70 -19.39 -2.96
CA ALA A 17 -1.50 -18.58 -3.08
C ALA A 17 -1.36 -17.60 -1.89
N THR A 18 -2.46 -16.98 -1.46
CA THR A 18 -2.48 -16.03 -0.32
C THR A 18 -2.15 -16.72 1.01
N TYR A 19 -2.70 -17.92 1.24
CA TYR A 19 -2.36 -18.69 2.43
C TYR A 19 -0.92 -19.18 2.40
N LEU A 20 -0.42 -19.58 1.23
CA LEU A 20 0.96 -20.02 1.07
C LEU A 20 1.95 -18.90 1.44
N THR A 21 1.73 -17.65 0.99
CA THR A 21 2.60 -16.52 1.37
C THR A 21 2.55 -16.24 2.86
N ARG A 22 1.37 -16.34 3.49
CA ARG A 22 1.22 -16.15 4.94
C ARG A 22 1.97 -17.24 5.73
N VAL A 23 1.79 -18.51 5.37
CA VAL A 23 2.48 -19.64 6.01
C VAL A 23 3.99 -19.54 5.81
N ALA A 24 4.43 -19.19 4.60
CA ALA A 24 5.85 -18.96 4.32
C ALA A 24 6.43 -17.84 5.20
N GLY A 25 5.70 -16.73 5.37
CA GLY A 25 6.11 -15.65 6.27
C GLY A 25 6.25 -16.09 7.72
N LEU A 26 5.30 -16.87 8.25
CA LEU A 26 5.38 -17.43 9.60
C LEU A 26 6.57 -18.38 9.76
N TYR A 27 6.81 -19.24 8.77
CA TYR A 27 7.95 -20.16 8.76
C TYR A 27 9.30 -19.43 8.70
N LEU A 28 9.36 -18.31 7.96
CA LEU A 28 10.57 -17.53 7.79
C LEU A 28 10.82 -16.57 8.96
N ALA A 29 9.79 -16.21 9.74
CA ALA A 29 9.85 -15.20 10.79
C ALA A 29 10.98 -15.45 11.80
N ASP A 30 11.16 -16.69 12.24
CA ASP A 30 12.22 -17.07 13.19
C ASP A 30 13.63 -17.05 12.59
N ARG A 31 13.73 -17.05 11.26
CA ARG A 31 15.00 -17.01 10.51
C ARG A 31 15.40 -15.60 10.10
N LEU A 32 14.55 -14.60 10.32
CA LEU A 32 14.84 -13.22 9.97
C LEU A 32 15.89 -12.61 10.93
N PRO A 33 16.80 -11.76 10.42
CA PRO A 33 17.76 -11.06 11.25
C PRO A 33 17.07 -10.22 12.34
N ARG A 34 17.57 -10.31 13.57
CA ARG A 34 17.07 -9.52 14.70
C ARG A 34 17.77 -8.16 14.86
N SER A 35 18.85 -7.93 14.14
CA SER A 35 19.63 -6.69 14.17
C SER A 35 20.25 -6.37 12.80
N GLY A 36 20.73 -5.14 12.65
CA GLY A 36 21.40 -4.66 11.44
C GLY A 36 20.45 -4.06 10.39
N ALA A 37 21.01 -3.69 9.24
CA ALA A 37 20.29 -2.96 8.19
C ALA A 37 19.08 -3.70 7.63
N VAL A 38 19.14 -5.04 7.53
CA VAL A 38 18.02 -5.86 7.06
C VAL A 38 16.83 -5.73 8.01
N ARG A 39 17.06 -5.73 9.33
CA ARG A 39 15.97 -5.57 10.30
C ARG A 39 15.28 -4.21 10.16
N VAL A 40 16.06 -3.15 10.00
CA VAL A 40 15.55 -1.79 9.78
C VAL A 40 14.68 -1.72 8.50
N ALA A 41 15.14 -2.36 7.42
CA ALA A 41 14.35 -2.44 6.19
C ALA A 41 13.04 -3.23 6.39
N LEU A 42 13.07 -4.35 7.14
CA LEU A 42 11.88 -5.14 7.45
C LEU A 42 10.87 -4.37 8.30
N ASP A 43 11.33 -3.60 9.29
CA ASP A 43 10.45 -2.76 10.12
C ASP A 43 9.81 -1.60 9.30
N ALA A 44 10.45 -1.19 8.20
CA ALA A 44 9.92 -0.20 7.26
C ALA A 44 9.00 -0.78 6.17
N LEU A 45 8.92 -2.11 6.03
CA LEU A 45 8.08 -2.75 4.99
C LEU A 45 6.59 -2.41 5.09
N PRO A 46 5.93 -2.45 6.28
CA PRO A 46 4.48 -2.23 6.34
C PRO A 46 4.03 -0.88 5.75
N PRO A 47 4.61 0.27 6.13
CA PRO A 47 4.25 1.53 5.48
C PRO A 47 4.69 1.58 4.01
N ALA A 48 5.86 1.02 3.66
CA ALA A 48 6.36 1.04 2.29
C ALA A 48 5.44 0.29 1.30
N VAL A 49 4.91 -0.88 1.70
CA VAL A 49 3.98 -1.65 0.86
C VAL A 49 2.67 -0.88 0.66
N LEU A 50 2.14 -0.23 1.70
CA LEU A 50 0.95 0.61 1.58
C LEU A 50 1.17 1.77 0.60
N THR A 51 2.34 2.43 0.67
CA THR A 51 2.72 3.48 -0.27
C THR A 51 2.87 2.95 -1.70
N ALA A 52 3.51 1.79 -1.88
CA ALA A 52 3.69 1.17 -3.19
C ALA A 52 2.36 0.80 -3.87
N VAL A 53 1.38 0.31 -3.10
CA VAL A 53 0.03 0.01 -3.60
C VAL A 53 -0.70 1.28 -4.04
N MET A 54 -0.47 2.41 -3.36
CA MET A 54 -1.07 3.69 -3.71
C MET A 54 -0.37 4.43 -4.85
N ALA A 55 0.89 4.12 -5.13
CA ALA A 55 1.66 4.76 -6.20
C ALA A 55 0.95 4.78 -7.58
N PRO A 56 0.38 3.67 -8.11
CA PRO A 56 -0.34 3.70 -9.38
C PRO A 56 -1.62 4.56 -9.32
N ALA A 57 -2.29 4.66 -8.16
CA ALA A 57 -3.49 5.49 -8.01
C ALA A 57 -3.18 6.98 -8.16
N VAL A 58 -1.98 7.42 -7.77
CA VAL A 58 -1.53 8.81 -7.94
C VAL A 58 -1.29 9.16 -9.42
N LEU A 59 -1.07 8.15 -10.27
CA LEU A 59 -0.81 8.33 -11.71
C LEU A 59 -2.08 8.33 -12.58
N THR A 60 -3.27 8.13 -11.99
CA THR A 60 -4.52 8.03 -12.78
C THR A 60 -5.01 9.38 -13.31
N GLY A 61 -4.57 10.50 -12.72
CA GLY A 61 -5.04 11.83 -13.09
C GLY A 61 -4.16 12.96 -12.54
N PRO A 62 -4.27 14.16 -13.12
CA PRO A 62 -3.45 15.32 -12.70
C PRO A 62 -3.77 15.77 -11.27
N ILE A 63 -5.03 15.63 -10.84
CA ILE A 63 -5.47 15.97 -9.49
C ILE A 63 -4.81 15.02 -8.47
N GLU A 64 -4.94 13.72 -8.70
CA GLU A 64 -4.34 12.69 -7.85
C GLU A 64 -2.82 12.83 -7.80
N MET A 65 -2.19 13.17 -8.93
CA MET A 65 -0.74 13.37 -9.02
C MET A 65 -0.25 14.53 -8.15
N VAL A 66 -0.89 15.70 -8.24
CA VAL A 66 -0.48 16.87 -7.44
C VAL A 66 -0.76 16.63 -5.96
N ALA A 67 -1.93 16.07 -5.62
CA ALA A 67 -2.26 15.73 -4.23
C ALA A 67 -1.28 14.69 -3.64
N GLY A 68 -0.92 13.67 -4.44
CA GLY A 68 0.09 12.68 -4.07
C GLY A 68 1.47 13.30 -3.86
N LEU A 69 1.88 14.22 -4.74
CA LEU A 69 3.16 14.93 -4.60
C LEU A 69 3.20 15.78 -3.32
N LEU A 70 2.14 16.53 -3.03
CA LEU A 70 2.03 17.31 -1.79
C LEU A 70 2.10 16.42 -0.55
N THR A 71 1.44 15.26 -0.59
CA THR A 71 1.46 14.27 0.48
C THR A 71 2.86 13.70 0.67
N ALA A 72 3.55 13.37 -0.43
CA ALA A 72 4.92 12.86 -0.39
C ALA A 72 5.88 13.89 0.22
N LEU A 73 5.79 15.16 -0.20
CA LEU A 73 6.59 16.24 0.37
C LEU A 73 6.32 16.44 1.86
N ALA A 74 5.05 16.38 2.28
CA ALA A 74 4.67 16.45 3.69
C ALA A 74 5.25 15.28 4.50
N ALA A 75 5.18 14.06 3.97
CA ALA A 75 5.67 12.85 4.62
C ALA A 75 7.19 12.84 4.88
N LEU A 76 7.97 13.65 4.15
CA LEU A 76 9.43 13.74 4.35
C LEU A 76 9.83 14.52 5.61
N ARG A 77 8.97 15.40 6.14
CA ARG A 77 9.32 16.29 7.27
C ARG A 77 8.30 16.31 8.41
N LEU A 78 7.07 15.87 8.17
CA LEU A 78 5.98 15.94 9.14
C LEU A 78 5.67 14.55 9.71
N PRO A 79 5.13 14.48 10.94
CA PRO A 79 4.66 13.22 11.52
C PRO A 79 3.56 12.59 10.64
N LEU A 80 3.50 11.27 10.61
CA LEU A 80 2.64 10.48 9.71
C LEU A 80 1.18 10.96 9.71
N ILE A 81 0.62 11.26 10.89
CA ILE A 81 -0.77 11.72 11.02
C ILE A 81 -1.03 13.04 10.29
N VAL A 82 -0.05 13.94 10.29
CA VAL A 82 -0.14 15.23 9.61
C VAL A 82 0.00 15.03 8.10
N ALA A 83 0.90 14.16 7.65
CA ALA A 83 1.02 13.81 6.24
C ALA A 83 -0.28 13.20 5.69
N VAL A 84 -0.92 12.31 6.46
CA VAL A 84 -2.23 11.74 6.11
C VAL A 84 -3.30 12.83 6.01
N ALA A 85 -3.37 13.74 6.98
CA ALA A 85 -4.34 14.85 6.96
C ALA A 85 -4.13 15.76 5.73
N VAL A 86 -2.87 16.08 5.40
CA VAL A 86 -2.52 16.87 4.20
C VAL A 86 -2.96 16.16 2.93
N GLY A 87 -2.76 14.85 2.82
CA GLY A 87 -3.18 14.09 1.65
C GLY A 87 -4.69 13.99 1.49
N ILE A 88 -5.44 13.79 2.58
CA ILE A 88 -6.90 13.80 2.54
C ILE A 88 -7.40 15.19 2.14
N ALA A 89 -6.88 16.24 2.77
CA ALA A 89 -7.29 17.61 2.50
C ALA A 89 -6.97 18.05 1.07
N SER A 90 -5.81 17.67 0.53
CA SER A 90 -5.41 18.05 -0.84
C SER A 90 -6.29 17.40 -1.89
N VAL A 91 -6.54 16.08 -1.80
CA VAL A 91 -7.45 15.37 -2.72
C VAL A 91 -8.87 15.92 -2.62
N ALA A 92 -9.39 16.13 -1.39
CA ALA A 92 -10.73 16.65 -1.18
C ALA A 92 -10.90 18.06 -1.75
N ALA A 93 -9.95 18.97 -1.48
CA ALA A 93 -10.00 20.34 -1.99
C ALA A 93 -9.90 20.38 -3.53
N MET A 94 -8.99 19.58 -4.11
CA MET A 94 -8.85 19.54 -5.57
C MET A 94 -10.06 18.93 -6.27
N ARG A 95 -10.65 17.86 -5.71
CA ARG A 95 -11.90 17.30 -6.22
C ARG A 95 -13.07 18.27 -6.08
N PHE A 96 -13.14 19.04 -5.01
CA PHE A 96 -14.18 20.05 -4.85
C PHE A 96 -14.04 21.23 -5.83
N ALA A 97 -12.80 21.62 -6.15
CA ALA A 97 -12.54 22.77 -7.02
C ALA A 97 -12.60 22.44 -8.53
N PHE A 98 -12.27 21.21 -8.93
CA PHE A 98 -12.13 20.81 -10.34
C PHE A 98 -12.99 19.61 -10.75
N GLY A 99 -13.76 19.03 -9.82
CA GLY A 99 -14.67 17.90 -10.05
C GLY A 99 -16.12 18.31 -10.25
#